data_AF-A0A1V6AW76-F1
#
_entry.id   AF-A0A1V6AW76-F1
#
_cell.length_a   1.000
_cell.length_b   1.000
_cell.length_c   1.000
_cell.angle_alpha   90.00
_cell.angle_beta   90.00
_cell.angle_gamma   90.00
#
_symmetry.space_group_name_H-M   'P 1'
#
loop_
_entity.id
_entity.type
_entity.pdbx_description
1 polymer ?
#
loop_
_entity_poly.entity_id
_entity_poly.type
_entity_poly.pdbx_seq_one_letter_code
_entity_poly.pdbx_strand_id
1 'polypeptide(L)'
;MKKTISAILCLTIIIVMAASVWAKEKYTVAVLPFSLHSADNIEYVRQGIGDMLSSRIAVADKIVVTRKEAAQEALKKSGAKDLSMKDAQDIGKKLNADYVVWGSITKIGKSISIDGKLIDVASGKSDVGISSESQTLDEVIPKINDFSQRVVMHITGSAPQTQAAATATVAAPGTSRESQIIAGMKTGGRKATFTSMINPDFIDATDPLARKRGFWMSQQFKAEFNGMDIGDVNRDGKNEVVVIDRHNIYIYQKIDNDLKLLNEIKGKFYHQYISVDVADINKDGTPEIIVTSLNNRLLNSFVLQYENDEYKTIASNIRYFLRVIDTSSGIPMLLGQTYGIDKVFETQIYEMIWKDGKYVAGDKQKIPLGLSIYGLTMDTLGSGTTEKIIALDELDYLMIIDKTNKPMSRILSFGFSPDELIWRSDTVYGGSNNYIANIDRQKLQSQEAEQNESAFANLRILMFDTNKDGKKEMIIVKNISSVGRIFKNLKLFTSSEIYNLEWDGLGMAENWRTKRINGYVADYCFKDVDNDGAPEIVLALVKSVGASIGSKSHIVVYELEVSQ
;
A
#
# COMPACT_ATOMS: atom_id res chain seq x y z
N MET A 1 44.27 40.67 -48.28
CA MET A 1 43.92 40.96 -46.86
C MET A 1 42.49 41.45 -46.66
N LYS A 2 41.92 42.35 -47.47
CA LYS A 2 40.52 42.82 -47.29
C LYS A 2 39.44 41.73 -47.46
N LYS A 3 39.62 40.78 -48.39
CA LYS A 3 38.64 39.70 -48.64
C LYS A 3 38.62 38.63 -47.53
N THR A 4 39.76 38.34 -46.91
CA THR A 4 39.86 37.39 -45.80
C THR A 4 39.28 37.97 -44.50
N ILE A 5 39.44 39.27 -44.27
CA ILE A 5 38.82 39.97 -43.11
C ILE A 5 37.30 40.03 -43.25
N SER A 6 36.77 40.26 -44.46
CA SER A 6 35.32 40.31 -44.70
C SER A 6 34.63 38.94 -44.54
N ALA A 7 35.32 37.85 -44.90
CA ALA A 7 34.82 36.49 -44.72
C ALA A 7 34.78 36.09 -43.23
N ILE A 8 35.80 36.48 -42.45
CA ILE A 8 35.84 36.25 -40.99
C ILE A 8 34.74 37.06 -40.30
N LEU A 9 34.48 38.30 -40.72
CA LEU A 9 33.42 39.13 -40.15
C LEU A 9 32.01 38.57 -40.42
N CYS A 10 31.76 38.04 -41.63
CA CYS A 10 30.48 37.39 -41.95
C CYS A 10 30.30 36.06 -41.20
N LEU A 11 31.37 35.28 -41.03
CA LEU A 11 31.32 34.02 -40.28
C LEU A 11 31.06 34.28 -38.78
N THR A 12 31.62 35.38 -38.24
CA THR A 12 31.40 35.77 -36.84
C THR A 12 29.97 36.27 -36.60
N ILE A 13 29.38 37.01 -37.55
CA ILE A 13 27.97 37.46 -37.47
C ILE A 13 26.99 36.29 -37.57
N ILE A 14 27.28 35.28 -38.38
CA ILE A 14 26.44 34.06 -38.48
C ILE A 14 26.53 33.22 -37.20
N ILE A 15 27.69 33.17 -36.54
CA ILE A 15 27.86 32.48 -35.25
C ILE A 15 27.18 33.24 -34.10
N VAL A 16 27.16 34.58 -34.13
CA VAL A 16 26.48 35.40 -33.11
C VAL A 16 24.95 35.39 -33.27
N MET A 17 24.41 35.27 -34.50
CA MET A 17 22.95 35.10 -34.69
C MET A 17 22.44 33.69 -34.37
N ALA A 18 23.30 32.66 -34.34
CA ALA A 18 22.92 31.30 -33.93
C ALA A 18 22.82 31.12 -32.41
N ALA A 19 23.25 32.10 -31.60
CA ALA A 19 23.35 31.99 -30.15
C ALA A 19 22.18 32.60 -29.35
N SER A 20 21.02 32.83 -29.98
CA SER A 20 19.83 33.37 -29.28
C SER A 20 18.58 32.52 -29.45
N VAL A 21 18.73 31.19 -29.41
CA VAL A 21 17.65 30.33 -28.91
C VAL A 21 17.92 30.13 -27.43
N TRP A 22 17.48 31.08 -26.61
CA TRP A 22 17.37 30.84 -25.17
C TRP A 22 16.23 29.85 -24.98
N ALA A 23 16.55 28.56 -25.00
CA ALA A 23 15.65 27.54 -24.50
C ALA A 23 15.42 27.86 -23.02
N LYS A 24 14.18 28.25 -22.68
CA LYS A 24 13.81 28.52 -21.29
C LYS A 24 14.04 27.23 -20.49
N GLU A 25 15.01 27.24 -19.59
CA GLU A 25 15.45 26.03 -18.88
C GLU A 25 14.33 25.41 -18.02
N LYS A 26 13.38 26.22 -17.51
CA LYS A 26 12.24 25.75 -16.70
C LYS A 26 10.98 26.56 -17.00
N TYR A 27 9.86 25.86 -17.22
CA TYR A 27 8.54 26.47 -17.35
C TYR A 27 7.83 26.52 -16.01
N THR A 28 7.12 27.61 -15.72
CA THR A 28 6.29 27.74 -14.53
C THR A 28 4.83 27.47 -14.88
N VAL A 29 4.17 26.55 -14.19
CA VAL A 29 2.75 26.23 -14.40
C VAL A 29 1.94 26.49 -13.14
N ALA A 30 0.90 27.33 -13.24
CA ALA A 30 -0.05 27.50 -12.14
C ALA A 30 -1.25 26.57 -12.33
N VAL A 31 -1.54 25.73 -11.33
CA VAL A 31 -2.77 24.93 -11.28
C VAL A 31 -3.77 25.64 -10.39
N LEU A 32 -4.83 26.19 -10.98
CA LEU A 32 -5.89 26.87 -10.24
C LEU A 32 -6.88 25.86 -9.67
N PRO A 33 -7.44 26.11 -8.47
CA PRO A 33 -8.58 25.35 -7.99
C PRO A 33 -9.72 25.36 -9.01
N PHE A 34 -10.21 24.17 -9.40
CA PHE A 34 -11.31 24.06 -10.35
C PHE A 34 -12.60 24.65 -9.77
N SER A 35 -13.37 25.36 -10.59
CA SER A 35 -14.72 25.82 -10.21
C SER A 35 -15.60 24.60 -9.89
N LEU A 36 -16.43 24.70 -8.85
CA LEU A 36 -17.20 23.56 -8.33
C LEU A 36 -18.69 23.86 -8.41
N HIS A 37 -19.41 23.10 -9.23
CA HIS A 37 -20.85 23.21 -9.43
C HIS A 37 -21.54 21.94 -8.95
N SER A 38 -22.01 21.93 -7.70
CA SER A 38 -22.64 20.76 -7.09
C SER A 38 -23.60 21.17 -5.98
N ALA A 39 -24.70 20.44 -5.83
CA ALA A 39 -25.57 20.54 -4.65
C ALA A 39 -24.95 19.83 -3.43
N ASP A 40 -24.11 18.83 -3.67
CA ASP A 40 -23.37 18.08 -2.64
C ASP A 40 -22.03 18.73 -2.30
N ASN A 41 -21.56 18.54 -1.07
CA ASN A 41 -20.21 18.95 -0.66
C ASN A 41 -19.15 18.00 -1.23
N ILE A 42 -18.61 18.33 -2.40
CA ILE A 42 -17.54 17.59 -3.09
C ILE A 42 -16.20 18.35 -3.08
N GLU A 43 -15.96 19.16 -2.05
CA GLU A 43 -14.73 19.93 -1.89
C GLU A 43 -13.46 19.06 -1.96
N TYR A 44 -13.53 17.85 -1.40
CA TYR A 44 -12.46 16.87 -1.42
C TYR A 44 -12.08 16.45 -2.86
N VAL A 45 -13.04 16.42 -3.79
CA VAL A 45 -12.81 16.09 -5.20
C VAL A 45 -12.01 17.20 -5.87
N ARG A 46 -12.41 18.46 -5.64
CA ARG A 46 -11.69 19.64 -6.12
C ARG A 46 -10.25 19.65 -5.64
N GLN A 47 -10.03 19.39 -4.35
CA GLN A 47 -8.70 19.34 -3.77
C GLN A 47 -7.86 18.20 -4.38
N GLY A 48 -8.43 16.99 -4.45
CA GLY A 48 -7.74 15.82 -5.02
C GLY A 48 -7.32 16.00 -6.47
N ILE A 49 -8.17 16.59 -7.32
CA ILE A 49 -7.83 16.88 -8.72
C ILE A 49 -6.73 17.93 -8.82
N GLY A 50 -6.83 19.02 -8.05
CA GLY A 50 -5.81 20.06 -8.04
C GLY A 50 -4.44 19.52 -7.61
N ASP A 51 -4.42 18.66 -6.60
CA ASP A 51 -3.18 18.04 -6.11
C ASP A 51 -2.60 17.05 -7.12
N MET A 52 -3.47 16.25 -7.76
CA MET A 52 -3.03 15.32 -8.80
C MET A 52 -2.46 16.03 -10.03
N LEU A 53 -3.11 17.10 -10.50
CA LEU A 53 -2.62 17.90 -11.62
C LEU A 53 -1.29 18.56 -11.27
N SER A 54 -1.18 19.17 -10.08
CA SER A 54 0.05 19.81 -9.63
C SER A 54 1.21 18.83 -9.54
N SER A 55 0.96 17.62 -9.04
CA SER A 55 2.00 16.58 -8.93
C SER A 55 2.42 16.02 -10.29
N ARG A 56 1.47 15.70 -11.17
CA ARG A 56 1.78 15.06 -12.47
C ARG A 56 2.33 16.03 -13.52
N ILE A 57 2.03 17.32 -13.40
CA ILE A 57 2.56 18.35 -14.28
C ILE A 57 3.98 18.77 -13.87
N ALA A 58 4.33 18.64 -12.58
CA ALA A 58 5.67 18.91 -12.11
C ALA A 58 6.66 17.88 -12.69
N VAL A 59 7.66 18.36 -13.43
CA VAL A 59 8.71 17.53 -14.01
C VAL A 59 10.04 18.10 -13.55
N ALA A 60 10.83 17.27 -12.86
CA ALA A 60 12.16 17.65 -12.40
C ALA A 60 12.96 18.28 -13.54
N ASP A 61 13.51 19.46 -13.26
CA ASP A 61 14.33 20.26 -14.17
C ASP A 61 13.67 20.79 -15.45
N LYS A 62 12.36 20.60 -15.66
CA LYS A 62 11.64 21.13 -16.83
C LYS A 62 10.40 21.96 -16.48
N ILE A 63 9.62 21.56 -15.47
CA ILE A 63 8.37 22.22 -15.09
C ILE A 63 8.30 22.42 -13.56
N VAL A 64 8.14 23.67 -13.14
CA VAL A 64 7.89 24.07 -11.75
C VAL A 64 6.43 24.45 -11.60
N VAL A 65 5.72 23.80 -10.69
CA VAL A 65 4.32 24.14 -10.41
C VAL A 65 4.23 25.17 -9.28
N THR A 66 3.41 26.21 -9.46
CA THR A 66 3.20 27.26 -8.46
C THR A 66 2.63 26.67 -7.16
N ARG A 67 3.08 27.19 -6.00
CA ARG A 67 2.57 26.80 -4.69
C ARG A 67 1.05 26.97 -4.59
N LYS A 68 0.39 25.98 -3.99
CA LYS A 68 -1.07 25.88 -3.89
C LYS A 68 -1.68 27.10 -3.19
N GLU A 69 -1.01 27.61 -2.14
CA GLU A 69 -1.46 28.76 -1.35
C GLU A 69 -1.46 30.04 -2.19
N ALA A 70 -0.41 30.23 -3.00
CA ALA A 70 -0.29 31.39 -3.89
C ALA A 70 -1.34 31.35 -5.01
N ALA A 71 -1.60 30.18 -5.59
CA ALA A 71 -2.66 29.99 -6.58
C ALA A 71 -4.06 30.27 -6.00
N GLN A 72 -4.32 29.80 -4.78
CA GLN A 72 -5.57 30.07 -4.07
C GLN A 72 -5.74 31.54 -3.71
N GLU A 73 -4.68 32.21 -3.25
CA GLU A 73 -4.73 33.63 -2.89
C GLU A 73 -4.97 34.50 -4.14
N ALA A 74 -4.30 34.19 -5.25
CA ALA A 74 -4.49 34.90 -6.51
C ALA A 74 -5.91 34.72 -7.08
N LEU A 75 -6.49 33.52 -6.93
CA LEU A 75 -7.89 33.25 -7.27
C LEU A 75 -8.86 34.04 -6.36
N LYS A 76 -8.65 34.04 -5.04
CA LYS A 76 -9.48 34.82 -4.11
C LYS A 76 -9.46 36.32 -4.42
N LYS A 77 -8.29 36.85 -4.80
CA LYS A 77 -8.12 38.26 -5.19
C LYS A 77 -8.76 38.60 -6.55
N SER A 78 -9.04 37.63 -7.42
CA SER A 78 -9.78 37.90 -8.66
C SER A 78 -11.29 38.04 -8.42
N GLY A 79 -11.82 37.43 -7.35
CA GLY A 79 -13.24 37.46 -7.01
C GLY A 79 -14.14 36.66 -7.96
N ALA A 80 -13.58 35.95 -8.94
CA ALA A 80 -14.32 35.18 -9.93
C ALA A 80 -14.70 33.79 -9.37
N LYS A 81 -16.00 33.46 -9.35
CA LYS A 81 -16.50 32.10 -9.06
C LYS A 81 -16.32 31.16 -10.26
N ASP A 82 -16.56 31.69 -11.45
CA ASP A 82 -16.37 31.01 -12.72
C ASP A 82 -15.27 31.73 -13.49
N LEU A 83 -14.18 31.02 -13.73
CA LEU A 83 -13.02 31.57 -14.41
C LEU A 83 -13.30 31.65 -15.91
N SER A 84 -13.15 32.83 -16.50
CA SER A 84 -13.01 32.94 -17.95
C SER A 84 -11.57 32.71 -18.38
N MET A 85 -11.37 32.48 -19.67
CA MET A 85 -10.03 32.39 -20.27
C MET A 85 -9.18 33.65 -19.96
N LYS A 86 -9.81 34.83 -19.94
CA LYS A 86 -9.14 36.10 -19.62
C LYS A 86 -8.72 36.16 -18.15
N ASP A 87 -9.58 35.71 -17.24
CA ASP A 87 -9.27 35.67 -15.81
C ASP A 87 -8.12 34.71 -15.51
N ALA A 88 -8.12 33.53 -16.14
CA ALA A 88 -7.04 32.57 -16.02
C ALA A 88 -5.71 33.16 -16.52
N GLN A 89 -5.72 33.89 -17.63
CA GLN A 89 -4.53 34.56 -18.16
C GLN A 89 -4.04 35.67 -17.22
N ASP A 90 -4.93 36.50 -16.68
CA ASP A 90 -4.58 37.61 -15.78
C ASP A 90 -4.06 37.10 -14.43
N ILE A 91 -4.61 36.00 -13.91
CA ILE A 91 -4.08 35.31 -12.72
C ILE A 91 -2.69 34.73 -13.03
N GLY A 92 -2.50 34.12 -14.19
CA GLY A 92 -1.20 33.62 -14.65
C GLY A 92 -0.11 34.70 -14.68
N LYS A 93 -0.44 35.88 -15.22
CA LYS A 93 0.46 37.05 -15.23
C LYS A 93 0.84 37.49 -13.82
N LYS A 94 -0.12 37.52 -12.89
CA LYS A 94 0.13 37.88 -11.47
C LYS A 94 1.01 36.87 -10.76
N LEU A 95 0.89 35.59 -11.11
CA LEU A 95 1.67 34.49 -10.54
C LEU A 95 3.03 34.29 -11.22
N ASN A 96 3.34 35.09 -12.25
CA ASN A 96 4.52 34.91 -13.11
C ASN A 96 4.62 33.47 -13.68
N ALA A 97 3.46 32.90 -14.02
CA ALA A 97 3.35 31.58 -14.63
C ALA A 97 3.35 31.69 -16.16
N ASP A 98 3.99 30.72 -16.82
CA ASP A 98 3.99 30.59 -18.28
C ASP A 98 2.71 29.94 -18.79
N TYR A 99 2.19 28.98 -18.03
CA TYR A 99 0.95 28.32 -18.33
C TYR A 99 0.04 28.27 -17.12
N VAL A 100 -1.26 28.23 -17.36
CA VAL A 100 -2.28 28.08 -16.32
C VAL A 100 -3.20 26.92 -16.66
N VAL A 101 -3.34 25.99 -15.72
CA VAL A 101 -4.36 24.94 -15.77
C VAL A 101 -5.55 25.38 -14.93
N TRP A 102 -6.72 25.38 -15.55
CA TRP A 102 -7.97 25.78 -14.92
C TRP A 102 -9.13 24.97 -15.49
N GLY A 103 -10.28 25.00 -14.82
CA GLY A 103 -11.43 24.20 -15.25
C GLY A 103 -12.57 24.22 -14.27
N SER A 104 -13.54 23.35 -14.50
CA SER A 104 -14.72 23.17 -13.66
C SER A 104 -15.04 21.69 -13.43
N ILE A 105 -15.64 21.42 -12.28
CA ILE A 105 -16.17 20.13 -11.86
C ILE A 105 -17.66 20.34 -11.62
N THR A 106 -18.50 19.64 -12.36
CA THR A 106 -19.95 19.73 -12.22
C THR A 106 -20.50 18.37 -11.78
N LYS A 107 -21.35 18.35 -10.76
CA LYS A 107 -22.04 17.13 -10.31
C LYS A 107 -23.54 17.32 -10.38
N ILE A 108 -24.21 16.43 -11.12
CA ILE A 108 -25.67 16.40 -11.27
C ILE A 108 -26.14 14.98 -10.97
N GLY A 109 -26.83 14.81 -9.83
CA GLY A 109 -27.27 13.50 -9.36
C GLY A 109 -26.07 12.57 -9.12
N LYS A 110 -26.02 11.46 -9.87
CA LYS A 110 -24.91 10.49 -9.81
C LYS A 110 -23.77 10.80 -10.77
N SER A 111 -23.99 11.65 -11.78
CA SER A 111 -22.98 11.96 -12.78
C SER A 111 -22.06 13.09 -12.33
N ILE A 112 -20.77 12.95 -12.62
CA ILE A 112 -19.75 13.97 -12.45
C ILE A 112 -19.15 14.27 -13.82
N SER A 113 -19.14 15.54 -14.22
CA SER A 113 -18.42 16.02 -15.38
C SER A 113 -17.24 16.90 -14.98
N ILE A 114 -16.15 16.79 -15.74
CA ILE A 114 -14.95 17.60 -15.57
C ILE A 114 -14.52 18.19 -16.90
N ASP A 115 -14.32 19.50 -16.87
CA ASP A 115 -13.79 20.29 -17.96
C ASP A 115 -12.50 20.96 -17.49
N GLY A 116 -11.38 20.70 -18.16
CA GLY A 116 -10.07 21.28 -17.85
C GLY A 116 -9.38 21.83 -19.08
N LYS A 117 -8.68 22.95 -18.94
CA LYS A 117 -7.97 23.62 -20.04
C LYS A 117 -6.60 24.11 -19.57
N LEU A 118 -5.64 24.10 -20.50
CA LEU A 118 -4.32 24.72 -20.36
C LEU A 118 -4.31 25.98 -21.21
N ILE A 119 -3.99 27.13 -20.62
CA ILE A 119 -3.73 28.38 -21.36
C ILE A 119 -2.26 28.74 -21.28
N ASP A 120 -1.68 29.12 -22.44
CA ASP A 120 -0.41 29.84 -22.52
C ASP A 120 -0.65 31.31 -22.19
N VAL A 121 0.04 31.80 -21.15
CA VAL A 121 -0.16 33.15 -20.62
C VAL A 121 0.35 34.23 -21.58
N ALA A 122 1.38 33.92 -22.39
CA ALA A 122 1.97 34.86 -23.34
C ALA A 122 1.13 34.98 -24.61
N SER A 123 0.69 33.85 -25.18
CA SER A 123 -0.08 33.86 -26.43
C SER A 123 -1.59 33.96 -26.23
N GLY A 124 -2.10 33.68 -25.03
CA GLY A 124 -3.54 33.63 -24.74
C GLY A 124 -4.27 32.46 -25.41
N LYS A 125 -3.54 31.48 -25.97
CA LYS A 125 -4.11 30.30 -26.65
C LYS A 125 -4.32 29.15 -25.67
N SER A 126 -5.29 28.29 -25.97
CA SER A 126 -5.64 27.11 -25.15
C SER A 126 -5.81 25.88 -26.02
N ASP A 127 -4.69 25.28 -26.42
CA ASP A 127 -4.67 24.19 -27.40
C ASP A 127 -4.79 22.80 -26.75
N VAL A 128 -4.78 22.71 -25.40
CA VAL A 128 -4.90 21.47 -24.64
C VAL A 128 -6.05 21.55 -23.66
N GLY A 129 -6.97 20.58 -23.74
CA GLY A 129 -8.10 20.50 -22.83
C GLY A 129 -8.61 19.08 -22.63
N ILE A 130 -9.48 18.93 -21.65
CA ILE A 130 -10.24 17.73 -21.36
C ILE A 130 -11.69 18.09 -21.08
N SER A 131 -12.59 17.24 -21.56
CA SER A 131 -14.00 17.21 -21.21
C SER A 131 -14.33 15.74 -21.00
N SER A 132 -14.87 15.40 -19.83
CA SER A 132 -15.24 14.02 -19.49
C SER A 132 -16.48 14.02 -18.62
N GLU A 133 -17.39 13.09 -18.89
CA GLU A 133 -18.55 12.81 -18.05
C GLU A 133 -18.51 11.34 -17.60
N SER A 134 -18.78 11.11 -16.32
CA SER A 134 -18.66 9.79 -15.68
C SER A 134 -19.74 9.59 -14.64
N GLN A 135 -20.15 8.34 -14.40
CA GLN A 135 -21.14 8.00 -13.37
C GLN A 135 -20.50 7.82 -11.99
N THR A 136 -19.18 7.66 -11.95
CA THR A 136 -18.42 7.44 -10.72
C THR A 136 -17.14 8.27 -10.74
N LEU A 137 -16.61 8.57 -9.55
CA LEU A 137 -15.35 9.30 -9.42
C LEU A 137 -14.15 8.47 -9.93
N ASP A 138 -14.26 7.13 -9.91
CA ASP A 138 -13.18 6.22 -10.33
C ASP A 138 -12.87 6.32 -11.83
N GLU A 139 -13.89 6.58 -12.65
CA GLU A 139 -13.75 6.76 -14.11
C GLU A 139 -13.10 8.09 -14.50
N VAL A 140 -13.16 9.08 -13.61
CA VAL A 140 -12.62 10.43 -13.85
C VAL A 140 -11.10 10.46 -13.69
N ILE A 141 -10.53 9.63 -12.82
CA ILE A 141 -9.09 9.67 -12.49
C ILE A 141 -8.19 9.35 -13.70
N PRO A 142 -8.43 8.29 -14.49
CA PRO A 142 -7.65 8.03 -15.70
C PRO A 142 -7.66 9.21 -16.68
N LYS A 143 -8.80 9.88 -16.80
CA LYS A 143 -9.00 11.03 -17.69
C LYS A 143 -8.17 12.24 -17.25
N ILE A 144 -8.13 12.53 -15.96
CA ILE A 144 -7.27 13.61 -15.44
C ILE A 144 -5.79 13.23 -15.55
N ASN A 145 -5.42 11.95 -15.45
CA ASN A 145 -4.07 11.49 -15.77
C ASN A 145 -3.72 11.77 -17.24
N ASP A 146 -4.56 11.38 -18.19
CA ASP A 146 -4.35 11.64 -19.62
C ASP A 146 -4.25 13.14 -19.92
N PHE A 147 -5.05 13.96 -19.24
CA PHE A 147 -4.96 15.42 -19.33
C PHE A 147 -3.61 15.94 -18.85
N SER A 148 -3.14 15.52 -17.66
CA SER A 148 -1.84 15.93 -17.14
C SER A 148 -0.68 15.55 -18.06
N GLN A 149 -0.72 14.36 -18.66
CA GLN A 149 0.28 13.93 -19.64
C GLN A 149 0.26 14.80 -20.90
N ARG A 150 -0.92 15.13 -21.43
CA ARG A 150 -1.06 16.04 -22.58
C ARG A 150 -0.55 17.44 -22.27
N VAL A 151 -0.76 17.94 -21.06
CA VAL A 151 -0.20 19.22 -20.59
C VAL A 151 1.33 19.17 -20.62
N VAL A 152 1.93 18.14 -20.02
CA VAL A 152 3.40 17.99 -19.99
C VAL A 152 3.97 17.86 -21.41
N MET A 153 3.35 17.06 -22.28
CA MET A 153 3.79 16.89 -23.67
C MET A 153 3.76 18.21 -24.44
N HIS A 154 2.70 19.00 -24.26
CA HIS A 154 2.56 20.29 -24.92
C HIS A 154 3.61 21.30 -24.46
N ILE A 155 3.87 21.37 -23.14
CA ILE A 155 4.82 22.33 -22.56
C ILE A 155 6.27 21.97 -22.91
N THR A 156 6.62 20.68 -22.88
CA THR A 156 8.00 20.22 -23.07
C THR A 156 8.36 19.92 -24.52
N GLY A 157 7.39 19.99 -25.45
CA GLY A 157 7.58 19.64 -26.86
C GLY A 157 8.08 18.20 -27.07
N SER A 158 8.02 17.37 -26.04
CA SER A 158 8.57 16.02 -26.02
C SER A 158 7.44 15.02 -26.16
N ALA A 159 7.54 14.14 -27.17
CA ALA A 159 6.89 12.82 -27.10
C ALA A 159 7.35 12.12 -25.81
N PRO A 160 6.53 11.24 -25.20
CA PRO A 160 6.78 10.74 -23.84
C PRO A 160 8.23 10.30 -23.67
N GLN A 161 8.97 10.98 -22.80
CA GLN A 161 10.11 10.33 -22.17
C GLN A 161 9.51 9.31 -21.22
N THR A 162 9.30 8.11 -21.74
CA THR A 162 9.42 6.90 -20.96
C THR A 162 10.70 7.07 -20.13
N GLN A 163 10.58 7.20 -18.80
CA GLN A 163 11.56 6.54 -17.95
C GLN A 163 11.70 5.14 -18.53
N ALA A 164 12.92 4.70 -18.82
CA ALA A 164 13.19 3.42 -19.46
C ALA A 164 12.58 2.27 -18.66
N ALA A 165 11.31 1.96 -18.92
CA ALA A 165 10.82 0.62 -18.96
C ALA A 165 11.52 0.00 -20.17
N ALA A 166 12.28 -1.07 -19.94
CA ALA A 166 12.80 -1.89 -21.02
C ALA A 166 11.62 -2.31 -21.91
N THR A 167 11.54 -1.74 -23.10
CA THR A 167 10.58 -2.14 -24.12
C THR A 167 10.97 -3.50 -24.66
N ALA A 168 10.32 -4.55 -24.19
CA ALA A 168 10.04 -5.71 -25.02
C ALA A 168 9.06 -5.26 -26.10
N THR A 169 9.45 -5.43 -27.36
CA THR A 169 8.68 -5.09 -28.54
C THR A 169 7.40 -5.93 -28.61
N VAL A 170 6.25 -5.25 -28.66
CA VAL A 170 4.96 -5.88 -28.97
C VAL A 170 4.82 -5.93 -30.48
N ALA A 171 4.92 -7.13 -31.06
CA ALA A 171 4.50 -7.39 -32.43
C ALA A 171 2.98 -7.58 -32.49
N ALA A 172 2.35 -7.07 -33.55
CA ALA A 172 0.94 -7.30 -33.87
C ALA A 172 0.63 -8.81 -34.03
N PRO A 173 -0.63 -9.24 -33.82
CA PRO A 173 -0.99 -10.63 -33.55
C PRO A 173 -0.90 -11.49 -34.82
N GLY A 174 0.30 -12.00 -35.10
CA GLY A 174 0.53 -13.15 -35.95
C GLY A 174 0.59 -14.39 -35.08
N THR A 175 -0.33 -15.33 -35.35
CA THR A 175 -0.35 -16.72 -34.86
C THR A 175 1.05 -17.21 -34.42
N SER A 176 1.27 -17.29 -33.10
CA SER A 176 2.57 -17.68 -32.57
C SER A 176 2.85 -19.15 -32.91
N ARG A 177 4.12 -19.41 -33.23
CA ARG A 177 4.70 -20.73 -33.49
C ARG A 177 4.47 -21.75 -32.35
N GLU A 178 4.01 -21.31 -31.18
CA GLU A 178 3.60 -22.19 -30.06
C GLU A 178 2.32 -22.96 -30.37
N SER A 179 1.39 -22.39 -31.15
CA SER A 179 0.18 -23.11 -31.59
C SER A 179 0.48 -24.24 -32.59
N GLN A 180 1.60 -24.19 -33.31
CA GLN A 180 2.07 -25.28 -34.19
C GLN A 180 2.90 -26.34 -33.44
N ILE A 181 3.59 -25.98 -32.35
CA ILE A 181 4.32 -26.94 -31.52
C ILE A 181 3.36 -27.75 -30.64
N ILE A 182 2.29 -27.12 -30.14
CA ILE A 182 1.21 -27.80 -29.40
C ILE A 182 0.40 -28.73 -30.32
N ALA A 183 0.28 -28.42 -31.62
CA ALA A 183 -0.33 -29.32 -32.60
C ALA A 183 0.56 -30.52 -32.97
N GLY A 184 1.88 -30.42 -32.82
CA GLY A 184 2.85 -31.48 -33.13
C GLY A 184 3.04 -32.54 -32.05
N MET A 185 2.63 -32.27 -30.80
CA MET A 185 2.77 -33.21 -29.67
C MET A 185 1.57 -34.18 -29.50
N LYS A 186 0.64 -34.23 -30.45
CA LYS A 186 -0.47 -35.23 -30.44
C LYS A 186 -0.13 -36.55 -31.15
N THR A 187 1.09 -36.72 -31.64
CA THR A 187 1.53 -37.95 -32.32
C THR A 187 2.92 -38.35 -31.85
N GLY A 188 3.01 -38.94 -30.65
CA GLY A 188 4.26 -39.49 -30.14
C GLY A 188 4.18 -39.84 -28.66
N GLY A 189 3.69 -41.04 -28.36
CA GLY A 189 3.56 -41.52 -27.00
C GLY A 189 4.91 -41.65 -26.28
N ARG A 190 5.10 -40.86 -25.22
CA ARG A 190 5.91 -41.22 -24.04
C ARG A 190 5.55 -40.31 -22.86
N LYS A 191 5.14 -40.95 -21.76
CA LYS A 191 4.73 -40.37 -20.47
C LYS A 191 5.87 -39.60 -19.81
N ALA A 192 5.62 -38.32 -19.49
CA ALA A 192 5.99 -37.61 -18.27
C ALA A 192 5.76 -36.09 -18.49
N THR A 193 4.66 -35.54 -17.96
CA THR A 193 4.45 -34.07 -17.92
C THR A 193 3.47 -33.74 -16.79
N PHE A 194 3.90 -32.85 -15.89
CA PHE A 194 3.21 -32.32 -14.71
C PHE A 194 1.94 -31.51 -15.05
N THR A 195 0.91 -32.15 -15.59
CA THR A 195 -0.35 -31.48 -15.97
C THR A 195 -1.60 -32.26 -15.58
N SER A 196 -1.56 -33.01 -14.48
CA SER A 196 -2.73 -33.72 -13.96
C SER A 196 -3.14 -33.19 -12.59
N MET A 197 -3.62 -31.95 -12.55
CA MET A 197 -4.44 -31.39 -11.46
C MET A 197 -5.70 -30.76 -12.05
N ILE A 198 -6.56 -31.59 -12.63
CA ILE A 198 -7.96 -31.24 -12.93
C ILE A 198 -8.79 -32.49 -12.58
N ASN A 199 -9.54 -32.41 -11.47
CA ASN A 199 -10.46 -33.43 -10.98
C ASN A 199 -11.55 -33.73 -12.04
N PRO A 200 -11.88 -35.00 -12.37
CA PRO A 200 -12.94 -35.38 -13.31
C PRO A 200 -14.40 -34.98 -12.95
N ASP A 201 -14.66 -34.33 -11.81
CA ASP A 201 -16.00 -33.84 -11.42
C ASP A 201 -16.59 -32.73 -12.35
N PHE A 202 -15.94 -32.44 -13.49
CA PHE A 202 -16.42 -31.51 -14.52
C PHE A 202 -17.56 -32.04 -15.41
N ILE A 203 -18.19 -33.19 -15.11
CA ILE A 203 -19.29 -33.73 -15.91
C ILE A 203 -20.54 -33.96 -15.04
N ASP A 204 -21.49 -33.03 -15.22
CA ASP A 204 -22.90 -33.05 -14.81
C ASP A 204 -23.27 -32.97 -13.31
N ALA A 205 -23.68 -31.77 -12.84
CA ALA A 205 -24.94 -31.56 -12.09
C ALA A 205 -25.18 -30.08 -11.66
N THR A 206 -26.21 -29.47 -12.26
CA THR A 206 -27.34 -28.69 -11.69
C THR A 206 -27.22 -27.65 -10.54
N ASP A 207 -26.07 -27.07 -10.18
CA ASP A 207 -26.06 -25.71 -9.56
C ASP A 207 -24.72 -24.94 -9.77
N PRO A 208 -24.67 -23.92 -10.66
CA PRO A 208 -23.41 -23.30 -11.08
C PRO A 208 -22.90 -22.12 -10.25
N LEU A 209 -23.52 -21.67 -9.15
CA LEU A 209 -23.10 -20.40 -8.51
C LEU A 209 -22.62 -20.50 -7.06
N ALA A 210 -23.10 -21.47 -6.29
CA ALA A 210 -22.70 -21.63 -4.89
C ALA A 210 -21.34 -22.35 -4.74
N ARG A 211 -21.03 -23.33 -5.59
CA ARG A 211 -19.75 -24.07 -5.56
C ARG A 211 -18.64 -23.50 -6.45
N LYS A 212 -18.86 -22.34 -7.09
CA LYS A 212 -17.93 -21.71 -8.06
C LYS A 212 -16.94 -20.71 -7.46
N ARG A 213 -16.99 -20.45 -6.14
CA ARG A 213 -16.07 -19.54 -5.47
C ARG A 213 -15.04 -20.39 -4.74
N GLY A 214 -13.81 -20.48 -5.24
CA GLY A 214 -12.68 -21.07 -4.50
C GLY A 214 -12.25 -20.21 -3.29
N PHE A 215 -13.23 -19.66 -2.59
CA PHE A 215 -13.14 -18.87 -1.37
C PHE A 215 -14.52 -18.78 -0.72
N TRP A 216 -14.55 -18.77 0.61
CA TRP A 216 -15.73 -18.41 1.40
C TRP A 216 -15.64 -16.94 1.85
N MET A 217 -16.79 -16.29 2.01
CA MET A 217 -16.88 -14.89 2.48
C MET A 217 -18.00 -14.77 3.50
N SER A 218 -17.68 -14.17 4.66
CA SER A 218 -18.63 -13.97 5.75
C SER A 218 -19.77 -13.01 5.41
N GLN A 219 -20.72 -12.88 6.34
CA GLN A 219 -21.63 -11.75 6.39
C GLN A 219 -20.87 -10.40 6.46
N GLN A 220 -21.55 -9.32 6.07
CA GLN A 220 -20.98 -7.97 6.09
C GLN A 220 -21.03 -7.36 7.50
N PHE A 221 -19.90 -6.89 7.99
CA PHE A 221 -19.78 -6.15 9.24
C PHE A 221 -19.80 -4.64 8.98
N LYS A 222 -20.56 -3.88 9.79
CA LYS A 222 -20.60 -2.40 9.74
C LYS A 222 -19.50 -1.79 10.62
N ALA A 223 -18.29 -2.27 10.46
CA ALA A 223 -17.10 -1.82 11.16
C ALA A 223 -15.91 -1.84 10.20
N GLU A 224 -14.91 -1.01 10.47
CA GLU A 224 -13.60 -1.08 9.81
C GLU A 224 -12.69 -1.97 10.64
N PHE A 225 -12.23 -3.07 10.07
CA PHE A 225 -11.26 -3.93 10.75
C PHE A 225 -9.85 -3.33 10.62
N ASN A 226 -9.11 -3.37 11.73
CA ASN A 226 -7.75 -2.85 11.85
C ASN A 226 -6.69 -3.97 11.99
N GLY A 227 -7.10 -5.14 12.49
CA GLY A 227 -6.24 -6.25 12.85
C GLY A 227 -7.07 -7.52 13.09
N MET A 228 -6.45 -8.68 12.89
CA MET A 228 -7.10 -9.97 13.11
C MET A 228 -6.07 -11.04 13.44
N ASP A 229 -6.46 -12.01 14.28
CA ASP A 229 -5.78 -13.28 14.40
C ASP A 229 -6.77 -14.39 14.81
N ILE A 230 -6.34 -15.65 14.75
CA ILE A 230 -7.16 -16.82 15.03
C ILE A 230 -6.50 -17.69 16.10
N GLY A 231 -7.31 -18.29 16.97
CA GLY A 231 -6.87 -19.34 17.89
C GLY A 231 -7.96 -19.69 18.91
N ASP A 232 -7.78 -20.80 19.60
CA ASP A 232 -8.64 -21.26 20.70
C ASP A 232 -8.46 -20.38 21.94
N VAL A 233 -9.13 -19.22 21.93
CA VAL A 233 -8.96 -18.20 22.98
C VAL A 233 -9.94 -18.40 24.13
N ASN A 234 -10.92 -19.31 24.00
CA ASN A 234 -11.82 -19.69 25.09
C ASN A 234 -11.51 -21.08 25.69
N ARG A 235 -10.53 -21.80 25.12
CA ARG A 235 -10.08 -23.14 25.54
C ARG A 235 -11.15 -24.22 25.40
N ASP A 236 -12.03 -24.11 24.40
CA ASP A 236 -13.05 -25.11 24.08
C ASP A 236 -12.58 -26.17 23.06
N GLY A 237 -11.35 -26.03 22.56
CA GLY A 237 -10.76 -26.90 21.55
C GLY A 237 -11.06 -26.49 20.11
N LYS A 238 -11.75 -25.37 19.90
CA LYS A 238 -12.00 -24.78 18.59
C LYS A 238 -11.35 -23.40 18.49
N ASN A 239 -11.00 -23.01 17.28
CA ASN A 239 -10.44 -21.72 16.96
C ASN A 239 -11.55 -20.67 16.84
N GLU A 240 -11.31 -19.52 17.46
CA GLU A 240 -12.09 -18.29 17.26
C GLU A 240 -11.33 -17.32 16.36
N VAL A 241 -12.12 -16.51 15.64
CA VAL A 241 -11.63 -15.35 14.89
C VAL A 241 -11.70 -14.12 15.79
N VAL A 242 -10.53 -13.62 16.19
CA VAL A 242 -10.39 -12.39 16.97
C VAL A 242 -10.12 -11.23 16.01
N VAL A 243 -10.98 -10.23 16.02
CA VAL A 243 -10.88 -9.05 15.14
C VAL A 243 -10.95 -7.79 15.98
N ILE A 244 -10.16 -6.78 15.62
CA ILE A 244 -10.25 -5.44 16.21
C ILE A 244 -10.74 -4.41 15.20
N ASP A 245 -11.57 -3.48 15.68
CA ASP A 245 -11.76 -2.20 15.01
C ASP A 245 -10.83 -1.14 15.62
N ARG A 246 -11.15 0.15 15.45
CA ARG A 246 -10.39 1.26 16.06
C ARG A 246 -10.20 1.14 17.59
N HIS A 247 -11.14 0.57 18.33
CA HIS A 247 -11.12 0.55 19.80
C HIS A 247 -11.92 -0.58 20.45
N ASN A 248 -12.45 -1.55 19.70
CA ASN A 248 -13.20 -2.70 20.20
C ASN A 248 -12.56 -3.98 19.73
N ILE A 249 -12.73 -5.05 20.51
CA ILE A 249 -12.35 -6.41 20.16
C ILE A 249 -13.63 -7.23 19.98
N TYR A 250 -13.69 -8.00 18.91
CA TYR A 250 -14.76 -8.92 18.61
C TYR A 250 -14.20 -10.33 18.52
N ILE A 251 -14.90 -11.28 19.12
CA ILE A 251 -14.52 -12.69 19.12
C ILE A 251 -15.66 -13.46 18.46
N TYR A 252 -15.37 -14.07 17.33
CA TYR A 252 -16.32 -14.84 16.54
C TYR A 252 -15.91 -16.30 16.45
N GLN A 253 -16.87 -17.18 16.19
CA GLN A 253 -16.59 -18.56 15.78
C GLN A 253 -17.30 -18.81 14.44
N LYS A 254 -16.59 -19.43 13.49
CA LYS A 254 -17.21 -19.85 12.22
C LYS A 254 -18.06 -21.08 12.50
N ILE A 255 -19.36 -20.97 12.23
CA ILE A 255 -20.32 -22.06 12.36
C ILE A 255 -21.05 -22.14 11.02
N ASP A 256 -20.88 -23.26 10.33
CA ASP A 256 -21.37 -23.47 8.97
C ASP A 256 -20.92 -22.32 8.03
N ASN A 257 -21.87 -21.48 7.62
CA ASN A 257 -21.68 -20.37 6.69
C ASN A 257 -21.67 -18.99 7.35
N ASP A 258 -21.71 -18.90 8.68
CA ASP A 258 -21.79 -17.63 9.40
C ASP A 258 -20.68 -17.49 10.45
N LEU A 259 -20.22 -16.26 10.69
CA LEU A 259 -19.41 -15.93 11.86
C LEU A 259 -20.31 -15.53 13.02
N LYS A 260 -20.49 -16.41 14.00
CA LYS A 260 -21.29 -16.13 15.18
C LYS A 260 -20.47 -15.31 16.17
N LEU A 261 -20.98 -14.15 16.59
CA LEU A 261 -20.37 -13.35 17.66
C LEU A 261 -20.50 -14.10 18.99
N LEU A 262 -19.36 -14.41 19.61
CA LEU A 262 -19.29 -14.98 20.95
C LEU A 262 -19.17 -13.88 22.00
N ASN A 263 -18.30 -12.89 21.77
CA ASN A 263 -18.08 -11.80 22.71
C ASN A 263 -17.68 -10.48 22.02
N GLU A 264 -18.04 -9.36 22.64
CA GLU A 264 -17.64 -8.00 22.26
C GLU A 264 -17.04 -7.30 23.48
N ILE A 265 -15.76 -6.94 23.38
CA ILE A 265 -15.04 -6.24 24.43
C ILE A 265 -14.84 -4.79 23.99
N LYS A 266 -15.61 -3.89 24.62
CA LYS A 266 -15.60 -2.47 24.30
C LYS A 266 -14.40 -1.77 24.93
N GLY A 267 -13.57 -1.16 24.10
CA GLY A 267 -12.55 -0.25 24.56
C GLY A 267 -13.06 1.19 24.62
N LYS A 268 -12.12 2.12 24.78
CA LYS A 268 -12.43 3.54 24.96
C LYS A 268 -12.21 4.28 23.64
N PHE A 269 -13.11 5.19 23.28
CA PHE A 269 -13.08 5.92 22.00
C PHE A 269 -11.77 6.70 21.74
N TYR A 270 -11.04 7.05 22.80
CA TYR A 270 -9.77 7.77 22.73
C TYR A 270 -8.54 6.85 22.63
N HIS A 271 -8.75 5.53 22.69
CA HIS A 271 -7.74 4.55 22.31
C HIS A 271 -7.75 4.32 20.80
N GLN A 272 -6.62 3.89 20.27
CA GLN A 272 -6.45 3.41 18.92
C GLN A 272 -5.78 2.04 19.00
N TYR A 273 -6.50 0.99 18.62
CA TYR A 273 -5.95 -0.36 18.49
C TYR A 273 -5.24 -0.51 17.15
N ILE A 274 -4.00 -0.98 17.22
CA ILE A 274 -3.07 -1.07 16.08
C ILE A 274 -2.95 -2.50 15.57
N SER A 275 -2.83 -3.48 16.47
CA SER A 275 -2.74 -4.89 16.10
C SER A 275 -3.38 -5.76 17.18
N VAL A 276 -3.79 -6.96 16.78
CA VAL A 276 -4.15 -8.05 17.68
C VAL A 276 -3.44 -9.31 17.23
N ASP A 277 -2.91 -10.06 18.18
CA ASP A 277 -2.23 -11.34 17.96
C ASP A 277 -2.72 -12.34 19.01
N VAL A 278 -2.78 -13.62 18.65
CA VAL A 278 -3.22 -14.72 19.51
C VAL A 278 -2.10 -15.73 19.65
N ALA A 279 -1.59 -15.91 20.87
CA ALA A 279 -0.54 -16.87 21.19
C ALA A 279 -0.49 -17.17 22.69
N ASP A 280 -0.03 -18.37 23.07
CA ASP A 280 0.28 -18.75 24.46
C ASP A 280 1.74 -18.38 24.78
N ILE A 281 1.97 -17.11 25.16
CA ILE A 281 3.29 -16.58 25.50
C ILE A 281 3.65 -16.92 26.95
N ASN A 282 2.67 -17.00 27.85
CA ASN A 282 2.92 -17.30 29.25
C ASN A 282 3.12 -18.81 29.53
N LYS A 283 2.77 -19.67 28.56
CA LYS A 283 2.91 -21.13 28.55
C LYS A 283 2.00 -21.85 29.55
N ASP A 284 0.81 -21.32 29.81
CA ASP A 284 -0.20 -21.94 30.67
C ASP A 284 -1.25 -22.78 29.91
N GLY A 285 -1.11 -22.85 28.58
CA GLY A 285 -1.98 -23.60 27.68
C GLY A 285 -3.26 -22.88 27.28
N THR A 286 -3.44 -21.60 27.64
CA THR A 286 -4.56 -20.76 27.21
C THR A 286 -4.03 -19.60 26.38
N PRO A 287 -4.18 -19.64 25.04
CA PRO A 287 -3.74 -18.55 24.18
C PRO A 287 -4.25 -17.18 24.63
N GLU A 288 -3.34 -16.23 24.75
CA GLU A 288 -3.69 -14.85 25.09
C GLU A 288 -4.09 -14.04 23.85
N ILE A 289 -4.98 -13.08 24.05
CA ILE A 289 -5.28 -12.03 23.07
C ILE A 289 -4.40 -10.82 23.40
N ILE A 290 -3.40 -10.58 22.56
CA ILE A 290 -2.37 -9.54 22.76
C ILE A 290 -2.72 -8.35 21.87
N VAL A 291 -3.00 -7.19 22.49
CA VAL A 291 -3.47 -6.01 21.77
C VAL A 291 -2.48 -4.87 21.88
N THR A 292 -2.01 -4.37 20.73
CA THR A 292 -1.31 -3.09 20.71
C THR A 292 -2.31 -1.94 20.75
N SER A 293 -2.18 -1.07 21.75
CA SER A 293 -3.03 0.09 21.92
C SER A 293 -2.21 1.37 22.09
N LEU A 294 -2.69 2.45 21.48
CA LEU A 294 -2.19 3.80 21.63
C LEU A 294 -3.27 4.71 22.21
N ASN A 295 -2.85 5.65 23.06
CA ASN A 295 -3.59 6.88 23.36
C ASN A 295 -2.72 8.07 22.91
N ASN A 296 -2.99 8.57 21.71
CA ASN A 296 -2.07 9.48 21.00
C ASN A 296 -0.66 8.86 20.85
N ARG A 297 0.35 9.40 21.51
CA ARG A 297 1.74 8.90 21.51
C ARG A 297 2.06 7.98 22.68
N LEU A 298 1.10 7.72 23.57
CA LEU A 298 1.30 6.87 24.73
C LEU A 298 0.88 5.44 24.39
N LEU A 299 1.85 4.55 24.24
CA LEU A 299 1.61 3.11 24.17
C LEU A 299 0.97 2.63 25.46
N ASN A 300 -0.18 1.99 25.37
CA ASN A 300 -0.93 1.43 26.49
C ASN A 300 -1.47 0.05 26.15
N SER A 301 -0.65 -0.76 25.48
CA SER A 301 -0.93 -2.13 25.09
C SER A 301 -1.30 -3.00 26.29
N PHE A 302 -2.07 -4.04 26.04
CA PHE A 302 -2.64 -4.90 27.07
C PHE A 302 -2.84 -6.32 26.53
N VAL A 303 -3.00 -7.26 27.45
CA VAL A 303 -3.17 -8.68 27.17
C VAL A 303 -4.40 -9.18 27.89
N LEU A 304 -5.27 -9.87 27.16
CA LEU A 304 -6.45 -10.54 27.69
C LEU A 304 -6.24 -12.05 27.68
N GLN A 305 -6.84 -12.73 28.63
CA GLN A 305 -6.89 -14.19 28.69
C GLN A 305 -8.28 -14.61 29.17
N TYR A 306 -8.74 -15.78 28.71
CA TYR A 306 -10.01 -16.33 29.15
C TYR A 306 -9.84 -17.10 30.46
N GLU A 307 -10.52 -16.64 31.51
CA GLU A 307 -10.46 -17.21 32.84
C GLU A 307 -11.83 -17.18 33.51
N ASN A 308 -12.30 -18.32 34.01
CA ASN A 308 -13.60 -18.46 34.69
C ASN A 308 -14.76 -17.93 33.85
N ASP A 309 -14.84 -18.39 32.60
CA ASP A 309 -15.89 -18.05 31.63
C ASP A 309 -15.95 -16.58 31.19
N GLU A 310 -14.89 -15.81 31.44
CA GLU A 310 -14.78 -14.40 31.06
C GLU A 310 -13.40 -14.04 30.52
N TYR A 311 -13.33 -13.10 29.58
CA TYR A 311 -12.06 -12.52 29.13
C TYR A 311 -11.58 -11.45 30.11
N LYS A 312 -10.45 -11.71 30.77
CA LYS A 312 -9.85 -10.81 31.77
C LYS A 312 -8.56 -10.21 31.28
N THR A 313 -8.31 -8.96 31.67
CA THR A 313 -7.02 -8.31 31.43
C THR A 313 -5.98 -8.80 32.43
N ILE A 314 -5.04 -9.62 31.96
CA ILE A 314 -3.94 -10.14 32.79
C ILE A 314 -2.73 -9.21 32.81
N ALA A 315 -2.60 -8.32 31.80
CA ALA A 315 -1.58 -7.29 31.77
C ALA A 315 -2.09 -6.03 31.06
N SER A 316 -1.69 -4.85 31.55
CA SER A 316 -2.08 -3.56 30.96
C SER A 316 -0.96 -2.54 31.08
N ASN A 317 -1.12 -1.40 30.39
CA ASN A 317 -0.13 -0.31 30.36
C ASN A 317 1.26 -0.73 29.86
N ILE A 318 1.31 -1.72 28.97
CA ILE A 318 2.55 -2.17 28.34
C ILE A 318 2.99 -1.08 27.37
N ARG A 319 4.18 -0.50 27.60
CA ARG A 319 4.72 0.64 26.84
C ARG A 319 5.46 0.21 25.56
N TYR A 320 4.92 -0.81 24.89
CA TYR A 320 5.50 -1.41 23.68
C TYR A 320 4.42 -1.57 22.62
N PHE A 321 4.77 -1.31 21.37
CA PHE A 321 4.15 -1.98 20.23
C PHE A 321 4.43 -3.48 20.40
N LEU A 322 3.42 -4.32 20.18
CA LEU A 322 3.51 -5.75 20.36
C LEU A 322 3.17 -6.47 19.05
N ARG A 323 3.92 -7.53 18.76
CA ARG A 323 3.67 -8.39 17.61
C ARG A 323 4.16 -9.80 17.87
N VAL A 324 3.34 -10.81 17.62
CA VAL A 324 3.78 -12.20 17.62
C VAL A 324 4.35 -12.55 16.25
N ILE A 325 5.49 -13.22 16.22
CA ILE A 325 6.01 -13.90 15.04
C ILE A 325 6.25 -15.38 15.35
N ASP A 326 6.09 -16.22 14.34
CA ASP A 326 6.55 -17.59 14.40
C ASP A 326 8.07 -17.62 14.23
N THR A 327 8.74 -18.45 15.02
CA THR A 327 10.18 -18.69 14.83
C THR A 327 10.39 -19.90 13.94
N SER A 328 11.61 -20.09 13.42
CA SER A 328 11.96 -21.30 12.66
C SER A 328 11.72 -22.61 13.44
N SER A 329 11.63 -22.54 14.78
CA SER A 329 11.33 -23.68 15.66
C SER A 329 9.83 -24.00 15.80
N GLY A 330 8.94 -23.15 15.29
CA GLY A 330 7.50 -23.25 15.47
C GLY A 330 6.99 -22.73 16.83
N ILE A 331 7.89 -22.27 17.70
CA ILE A 331 7.51 -21.61 18.97
C ILE A 331 7.22 -20.14 18.68
N PRO A 332 6.06 -19.60 19.10
CA PRO A 332 5.75 -18.18 18.94
C PRO A 332 6.67 -17.32 19.80
N MET A 333 7.08 -16.17 19.27
CA MET A 333 7.86 -15.17 19.99
C MET A 333 7.13 -13.83 19.97
N LEU A 334 6.93 -13.23 21.14
CA LEU A 334 6.36 -11.90 21.26
C LEU A 334 7.47 -10.84 21.14
N LEU A 335 7.40 -10.02 20.10
CA LEU A 335 8.29 -8.88 19.90
C LEU A 335 7.70 -7.62 20.54
N GLY A 336 8.59 -6.80 21.10
CA GLY A 336 8.28 -5.50 21.68
C GLY A 336 9.15 -4.40 21.11
N GLN A 337 8.53 -3.30 20.68
CA GLN A 337 9.24 -2.09 20.25
C GLN A 337 8.66 -0.84 20.92
N THR A 338 9.51 0.04 21.44
CA THR A 338 9.04 1.29 22.07
C THR A 338 8.72 2.36 21.03
N TYR A 339 7.93 3.35 21.41
CA TYR A 339 7.62 4.50 20.56
C TYR A 339 8.85 5.42 20.45
N GLY A 340 9.34 5.65 19.22
CA GLY A 340 10.49 6.52 18.98
C GLY A 340 10.17 8.01 19.00
N ILE A 341 11.19 8.83 19.24
CA ILE A 341 11.04 10.29 19.36
C ILE A 341 10.91 10.92 17.97
N ASP A 342 11.90 10.70 17.11
CA ASP A 342 11.97 11.29 15.77
C ASP A 342 11.18 10.47 14.75
N LYS A 343 11.39 9.15 14.69
CA LYS A 343 10.60 8.21 13.91
C LYS A 343 9.97 7.16 14.81
N VAL A 344 8.72 6.76 14.51
CA VAL A 344 7.93 5.82 15.33
C VAL A 344 8.71 4.54 15.69
N PHE A 345 9.40 3.94 14.71
CA PHE A 345 10.06 2.63 14.82
C PHE A 345 11.60 2.73 14.85
N GLU A 346 12.16 3.91 15.11
CA GLU A 346 13.62 4.07 15.29
C GLU A 346 14.04 3.75 16.72
N THR A 347 13.67 2.55 17.17
CA THR A 347 13.94 2.04 18.52
C THR A 347 14.29 0.56 18.47
N GLN A 348 14.97 0.10 19.52
CA GLN A 348 15.38 -1.30 19.63
C GLN A 348 14.17 -2.23 19.77
N ILE A 349 14.24 -3.39 19.11
CA ILE A 349 13.29 -4.48 19.25
C ILE A 349 13.81 -5.49 20.28
N TYR A 350 12.94 -5.90 21.19
CA TYR A 350 13.19 -6.90 22.23
C TYR A 350 12.24 -8.07 22.08
N GLU A 351 12.65 -9.24 22.56
CA GLU A 351 11.70 -10.28 22.94
C GLU A 351 10.99 -9.84 24.23
N MET A 352 9.68 -10.03 24.29
CA MET A 352 8.87 -9.78 25.46
C MET A 352 8.53 -11.12 26.10
N ILE A 353 8.87 -11.26 27.38
CA ILE A 353 8.69 -12.51 28.13
C ILE A 353 7.72 -12.30 29.29
N TRP A 354 6.97 -13.33 29.63
CA TRP A 354 6.19 -13.38 30.87
C TRP A 354 7.10 -13.78 32.03
N LYS A 355 7.27 -12.89 33.00
CA LYS A 355 8.11 -13.12 34.18
C LYS A 355 7.53 -12.43 35.39
N ASP A 356 7.44 -13.15 36.51
CA ASP A 356 6.95 -12.63 37.79
C ASP A 356 5.55 -11.98 37.68
N GLY A 357 4.65 -12.60 36.90
CA GLY A 357 3.27 -12.13 36.70
C GLY A 357 3.11 -10.90 35.81
N LYS A 358 4.11 -10.58 34.98
CA LYS A 358 4.07 -9.43 34.07
C LYS A 358 4.88 -9.67 32.80
N TYR A 359 4.51 -8.97 31.73
CA TYR A 359 5.33 -8.87 30.53
C TYR A 359 6.49 -7.90 30.73
N VAL A 360 7.71 -8.35 30.46
CA VAL A 360 8.94 -7.55 30.54
C VAL A 360 9.79 -7.76 29.29
N ALA A 361 10.60 -6.77 28.94
CA ALA A 361 11.59 -6.91 27.88
C ALA A 361 12.69 -7.89 28.34
N GLY A 362 12.90 -8.94 27.55
CA GLY A 362 13.98 -9.89 27.65
C GLY A 362 15.11 -9.53 26.69
N ASP A 363 15.49 -10.48 25.84
CA ASP A 363 16.66 -10.36 24.98
C ASP A 363 16.49 -9.30 23.88
N LYS A 364 17.56 -8.55 23.65
CA LYS A 364 17.66 -7.64 22.51
C LYS A 364 17.78 -8.46 21.23
N GLN A 365 16.82 -8.30 20.32
CA GLN A 365 16.86 -8.97 19.02
C GLN A 365 17.89 -8.32 18.10
N LYS A 366 18.64 -9.14 17.37
CA LYS A 366 19.62 -8.71 16.36
C LYS A 366 18.92 -8.29 15.06
N ILE A 367 18.07 -7.27 15.17
CA ILE A 367 17.28 -6.69 14.10
C ILE A 367 17.76 -5.25 13.85
N PRO A 368 17.86 -4.80 12.58
CA PRO A 368 18.25 -3.45 12.26
C PRO A 368 17.40 -2.38 12.96
N LEU A 369 18.05 -1.36 13.50
CA LEU A 369 17.37 -0.19 14.06
C LEU A 369 16.64 0.57 12.94
N GLY A 370 15.39 0.97 13.19
CA GLY A 370 14.53 1.65 12.20
C GLY A 370 13.58 0.71 11.45
N LEU A 371 13.68 -0.60 11.65
CA LEU A 371 12.70 -1.56 11.14
C LEU A 371 11.47 -1.61 12.06
N SER A 372 10.28 -1.75 11.46
CA SER A 372 9.00 -1.89 12.18
C SER A 372 8.76 -3.35 12.57
N ILE A 373 8.33 -3.61 13.81
CA ILE A 373 7.93 -4.97 14.23
C ILE A 373 6.75 -5.54 13.43
N TYR A 374 5.95 -4.70 12.77
CA TYR A 374 4.78 -5.15 12.02
C TYR A 374 5.09 -5.69 10.63
N GLY A 375 6.18 -5.19 10.03
CA GLY A 375 6.59 -5.53 8.68
C GLY A 375 7.79 -6.46 8.64
N LEU A 376 7.96 -7.33 9.65
CA LEU A 376 9.06 -8.28 9.68
C LEU A 376 8.62 -9.65 10.19
N THR A 377 9.36 -10.68 9.78
CA THR A 377 9.40 -12.01 10.39
C THR A 377 10.83 -12.53 10.36
N MET A 378 11.11 -13.64 11.06
CA MET A 378 12.41 -14.29 11.04
C MET A 378 12.22 -15.78 10.77
N ASP A 379 12.83 -16.27 9.69
CA ASP A 379 12.74 -17.67 9.31
C ASP A 379 13.92 -18.10 8.45
N THR A 380 14.04 -19.40 8.18
CA THR A 380 14.96 -19.95 7.19
C THR A 380 14.37 -19.85 5.78
N LEU A 381 15.22 -19.68 4.77
CA LEU A 381 14.82 -19.58 3.36
C LEU A 381 15.31 -20.78 2.55
N GLY A 382 14.43 -21.35 1.72
CA GLY A 382 14.74 -22.52 0.90
C GLY A 382 15.28 -23.67 1.75
N SER A 383 16.42 -24.24 1.34
CA SER A 383 17.12 -25.28 2.11
C SER A 383 18.17 -24.74 3.09
N GLY A 384 18.15 -23.43 3.37
CA GLY A 384 19.09 -22.79 4.30
C GLY A 384 18.81 -23.16 5.75
N THR A 385 19.85 -23.17 6.58
CA THR A 385 19.73 -23.49 8.03
C THR A 385 19.89 -22.26 8.93
N THR A 386 20.29 -21.13 8.36
CA THR A 386 20.50 -19.89 9.11
C THR A 386 19.29 -18.98 8.94
N GLU A 387 18.67 -18.63 10.06
CA GLU A 387 17.54 -17.71 10.09
C GLU A 387 17.92 -16.33 9.53
N LYS A 388 17.05 -15.78 8.68
CA LYS A 388 17.15 -14.46 8.07
C LYS A 388 16.03 -13.58 8.58
N ILE A 389 16.24 -12.27 8.49
CA ILE A 389 15.19 -11.28 8.67
C ILE A 389 14.54 -11.08 7.31
N ILE A 390 13.23 -11.31 7.25
CA ILE A 390 12.42 -11.04 6.08
C ILE A 390 11.54 -9.85 6.44
N ALA A 391 11.64 -8.75 5.69
CA ALA A 391 10.99 -7.51 6.09
C ALA A 391 10.54 -6.62 4.93
N LEU A 392 9.62 -5.72 5.23
CA LEU A 392 9.21 -4.61 4.36
C LEU A 392 9.96 -3.34 4.77
N ASP A 393 10.54 -2.63 3.81
CA ASP A 393 11.11 -1.30 4.05
C ASP A 393 10.02 -0.22 4.20
N GLU A 394 10.43 1.02 4.47
CA GLU A 394 9.49 2.17 4.60
C GLU A 394 8.64 2.41 3.34
N LEU A 395 9.09 1.92 2.18
CA LEU A 395 8.41 2.01 0.88
C LEU A 395 7.68 0.71 0.52
N ASP A 396 7.60 -0.24 1.46
CA ASP A 396 7.02 -1.56 1.36
C ASP A 396 7.68 -2.47 0.29
N TYR A 397 8.96 -2.30 -0.01
CA TYR A 397 9.72 -3.31 -0.75
C TYR A 397 10.12 -4.44 0.20
N LEU A 398 9.98 -5.67 -0.27
CA LEU A 398 10.38 -6.87 0.46
C LEU A 398 11.91 -6.98 0.44
N MET A 399 12.50 -7.29 1.58
CA MET A 399 13.92 -7.44 1.80
C MET A 399 14.23 -8.72 2.55
N ILE A 400 15.39 -9.28 2.26
CA ILE A 400 16.01 -10.37 3.01
C ILE A 400 17.35 -9.85 3.53
N ILE A 401 17.53 -9.94 4.85
CA ILE A 401 18.66 -9.36 5.56
C ILE A 401 19.25 -10.40 6.53
N ASP A 402 20.57 -10.46 6.64
CA ASP A 402 21.22 -11.15 7.75
C ASP A 402 20.96 -10.44 9.10
N LYS A 403 20.87 -11.22 10.18
CA LYS A 403 20.69 -10.67 11.53
C LYS A 403 21.83 -9.71 11.88
N THR A 404 21.49 -8.47 12.21
CA THR A 404 22.46 -7.42 12.49
C THR A 404 21.90 -6.36 13.45
N ASN A 405 22.80 -5.63 14.10
CA ASN A 405 22.46 -4.47 14.92
C ASN A 405 22.72 -3.14 14.19
N LYS A 406 23.15 -3.17 12.93
CA LYS A 406 23.36 -1.96 12.13
C LYS A 406 22.01 -1.26 11.86
N PRO A 407 21.95 0.07 11.85
CA PRO A 407 20.72 0.79 11.52
C PRO A 407 20.36 0.64 10.04
N MET A 408 19.07 0.71 9.72
CA MET A 408 18.56 0.62 8.35
C MET A 408 19.18 1.62 7.38
N SER A 409 19.54 2.82 7.86
CA SER A 409 20.23 3.84 7.07
C SER A 409 21.60 3.39 6.54
N ARG A 410 22.28 2.48 7.25
CA ARG A 410 23.55 1.86 6.80
C ARG A 410 23.29 0.71 5.83
N ILE A 411 22.23 -0.05 6.04
CA ILE A 411 21.87 -1.22 5.22
C ILE A 411 21.36 -0.79 3.82
N LEU A 412 20.68 0.36 3.75
CA LEU A 412 20.14 0.90 2.49
C LEU A 412 21.01 1.99 1.86
N SER A 413 22.25 2.19 2.32
CA SER A 413 23.12 3.25 1.81
C SER A 413 23.55 2.96 0.36
N PHE A 414 23.23 3.87 -0.56
CA PHE A 414 23.62 3.77 -1.97
C PHE A 414 25.15 3.87 -2.13
N GLY A 415 25.77 2.97 -2.90
CA GLY A 415 27.21 3.02 -3.24
C GLY A 415 28.13 2.13 -2.41
N PHE A 416 27.61 1.48 -1.37
CA PHE A 416 28.24 0.33 -0.71
C PHE A 416 27.19 -0.77 -0.70
N SER A 417 27.51 -1.99 -1.12
CA SER A 417 26.63 -3.14 -0.87
C SER A 417 26.96 -3.66 0.53
N PRO A 418 26.23 -3.30 1.59
CA PRO A 418 26.47 -3.89 2.88
C PRO A 418 26.21 -5.40 2.78
N ASP A 419 27.15 -6.19 3.28
CA ASP A 419 27.09 -7.66 3.22
C ASP A 419 25.79 -8.22 3.83
N GLU A 420 25.12 -7.47 4.70
CA GLU A 420 23.89 -7.90 5.35
C GLU A 420 22.63 -7.85 4.46
N LEU A 421 22.56 -7.00 3.44
CA LEU A 421 21.41 -6.96 2.53
C LEU A 421 21.58 -8.03 1.46
N ILE A 422 20.87 -9.15 1.60
CA ILE A 422 20.96 -10.29 0.69
C ILE A 422 20.17 -9.99 -0.59
N TRP A 423 18.95 -9.49 -0.44
CA TRP A 423 18.06 -9.23 -1.57
C TRP A 423 17.02 -8.18 -1.22
N ARG A 424 16.59 -7.43 -2.24
CA ARG A 424 15.47 -6.49 -2.17
C ARG A 424 14.66 -6.60 -3.45
N SER A 425 13.34 -6.67 -3.31
CA SER A 425 12.43 -6.74 -4.44
C SER A 425 12.51 -5.50 -5.33
N ASP A 426 12.13 -5.66 -6.60
CA ASP A 426 11.93 -4.58 -7.57
C ASP A 426 10.48 -4.05 -7.58
N THR A 427 9.55 -4.83 -7.02
CA THR A 427 8.16 -4.46 -6.79
C THR A 427 7.88 -4.30 -5.30
N VAL A 428 6.72 -3.76 -5.00
CA VAL A 428 6.27 -3.48 -3.64
C VAL A 428 5.18 -4.47 -3.22
N TYR A 429 5.22 -4.87 -1.95
CA TYR A 429 4.26 -5.77 -1.30
C TYR A 429 3.62 -5.06 -0.10
N GLY A 430 2.84 -5.73 0.74
CA GLY A 430 2.18 -5.11 1.89
C GLY A 430 1.30 -3.93 1.50
N GLY A 431 1.47 -2.82 2.22
CA GLY A 431 0.63 -1.62 2.15
C GLY A 431 -0.49 -1.66 3.17
N SER A 432 -0.54 -0.67 4.06
CA SER A 432 -1.52 -0.58 5.15
C SER A 432 -2.14 0.82 5.23
N ASN A 433 -3.41 0.88 5.64
CA ASN A 433 -4.10 2.12 6.01
C ASN A 433 -3.99 2.41 7.52
N ASN A 434 -3.37 1.52 8.30
CA ASN A 434 -3.27 1.64 9.75
C ASN A 434 -2.16 2.62 10.15
N TYR A 435 -2.57 3.89 10.26
CA TYR A 435 -1.67 5.03 10.45
C TYR A 435 -1.33 5.28 11.92
N ILE A 436 -0.04 5.46 12.20
CA ILE A 436 0.50 5.81 13.51
C ILE A 436 1.06 7.24 13.41
N ALA A 437 0.30 8.17 13.96
CA ALA A 437 0.66 9.59 13.96
C ALA A 437 1.83 9.85 14.91
N ASN A 438 2.88 10.48 14.41
CA ASN A 438 4.02 10.96 15.18
C ASN A 438 4.08 12.49 15.13
N ILE A 439 3.04 13.15 15.66
CA ILE A 439 2.92 14.60 15.61
C ILE A 439 3.23 15.15 17.01
N ASP A 440 4.33 15.89 17.13
CA ASP A 440 4.59 16.72 18.31
C ASP A 440 3.75 18.02 18.22
N ARG A 441 2.84 18.23 19.18
CA ARG A 441 2.02 19.45 19.24
C ARG A 441 2.84 20.72 19.45
N GLN A 442 4.06 20.61 19.99
CA GLN A 442 4.97 21.76 20.16
C GLN A 442 5.67 22.13 18.84
N LYS A 443 5.99 21.14 17.99
CA LYS A 443 6.56 21.37 16.64
C LYS A 443 5.55 21.90 15.61
N LEU A 444 4.24 21.84 15.86
CA LEU A 444 3.21 22.42 14.98
C LEU A 444 3.30 23.96 14.84
N GLN A 445 4.11 24.63 15.66
CA GLN A 445 4.32 26.09 15.58
C GLN A 445 5.46 26.51 14.65
N SER A 446 6.36 25.60 14.27
CA SER A 446 7.39 25.86 13.26
C SER A 446 6.94 25.34 11.90
N GLN A 447 7.15 26.11 10.84
CA GLN A 447 6.86 25.72 9.45
C GLN A 447 7.73 24.55 8.92
N GLU A 448 8.49 23.90 9.81
CA GLU A 448 9.50 22.86 9.55
C GLU A 448 9.14 21.50 10.19
N ALA A 449 7.92 21.29 10.70
CA ALA A 449 7.48 19.95 11.08
C ALA A 449 7.37 19.08 9.81
N GLU A 450 8.50 18.52 9.39
CA GLU A 450 8.55 17.59 8.27
C GLU A 450 7.62 16.42 8.57
N GLN A 451 6.76 16.13 7.60
CA GLN A 451 5.80 15.04 7.60
C GLN A 451 6.46 13.63 7.57
N ASN A 452 7.78 13.56 7.81
CA ASN A 452 8.64 12.36 7.74
C ASN A 452 8.67 11.52 9.03
N GLU A 453 7.95 11.94 10.07
CA GLU A 453 8.05 11.33 11.41
C GLU A 453 7.03 10.19 11.64
N SER A 454 5.91 10.15 10.89
CA SER A 454 4.80 9.18 11.10
C SER A 454 5.02 7.85 10.39
N ALA A 455 4.30 6.80 10.81
CA ALA A 455 4.46 5.46 10.24
C ALA A 455 3.12 4.76 9.98
N PHE A 456 3.19 3.61 9.31
CA PHE A 456 2.06 2.68 9.18
C PHE A 456 2.44 1.35 9.83
N ALA A 457 1.47 0.70 10.48
CA ALA A 457 1.64 -0.70 10.87
C ALA A 457 1.51 -1.56 9.61
N ASN A 458 2.62 -2.12 9.12
CA ASN A 458 2.62 -2.98 7.94
C ASN A 458 1.80 -4.25 8.17
N LEU A 459 1.41 -4.91 7.08
CA LEU A 459 0.82 -6.24 7.13
C LEU A 459 1.88 -7.30 7.47
N ARG A 460 1.44 -8.46 7.97
CA ARG A 460 2.31 -9.59 8.30
C ARG A 460 3.12 -10.05 7.08
N ILE A 461 4.17 -10.82 7.34
CA ILE A 461 4.83 -11.68 6.36
C ILE A 461 4.77 -13.09 6.94
N LEU A 462 4.17 -14.01 6.20
CA LEU A 462 3.81 -15.33 6.68
C LEU A 462 4.66 -16.39 5.97
N MET A 463 5.29 -17.29 6.72
CA MET A 463 6.18 -18.34 6.20
C MET A 463 5.61 -19.71 6.54
N PHE A 464 5.22 -20.47 5.53
CA PHE A 464 4.54 -21.77 5.70
C PHE A 464 4.99 -22.76 4.65
N ASP A 465 5.17 -24.02 5.03
CA ASP A 465 5.37 -25.14 4.10
C ASP A 465 3.99 -25.59 3.60
N THR A 466 3.54 -24.94 2.52
CA THR A 466 2.19 -25.11 1.98
C THR A 466 2.04 -26.39 1.16
N ASN A 467 3.15 -26.92 0.65
CA ASN A 467 3.19 -28.12 -0.19
C ASN A 467 3.73 -29.37 0.55
N LYS A 468 4.16 -29.23 1.80
CA LYS A 468 4.74 -30.27 2.67
C LYS A 468 6.06 -30.86 2.15
N ASP A 469 6.85 -30.08 1.42
CA ASP A 469 8.16 -30.50 0.90
C ASP A 469 9.33 -30.22 1.86
N GLY A 470 9.04 -29.61 3.02
CA GLY A 470 10.02 -29.25 4.05
C GLY A 470 10.62 -27.85 3.87
N LYS A 471 10.24 -27.10 2.84
CA LYS A 471 10.60 -25.69 2.65
C LYS A 471 9.39 -24.81 2.84
N LYS A 472 9.60 -23.66 3.46
CA LYS A 472 8.52 -22.68 3.64
C LYS A 472 8.43 -21.73 2.46
N GLU A 473 7.24 -21.62 1.87
CA GLU A 473 6.87 -20.51 1.01
C GLU A 473 6.41 -19.30 1.83
N MET A 474 6.41 -18.14 1.17
CA MET A 474 6.01 -16.87 1.74
C MET A 474 4.63 -16.47 1.22
N ILE A 475 3.66 -16.35 2.14
CA ILE A 475 2.36 -15.75 1.84
C ILE A 475 2.42 -14.25 2.16
N ILE A 476 2.28 -13.43 1.13
CA ILE A 476 2.34 -11.97 1.27
C ILE A 476 1.19 -11.28 0.54
N VAL A 477 0.54 -10.35 1.23
CA VAL A 477 -0.51 -9.51 0.65
C VAL A 477 0.10 -8.31 -0.03
N LYS A 478 -0.48 -7.89 -1.16
CA LYS A 478 -0.20 -6.64 -1.85
C LYS A 478 -1.47 -5.83 -1.97
N ASN A 479 -1.61 -4.82 -1.12
CA ASN A 479 -2.66 -3.82 -1.26
C ASN A 479 -2.32 -2.84 -2.39
N ILE A 480 -3.30 -2.63 -3.28
CA ILE A 480 -3.20 -1.83 -4.50
C ILE A 480 -3.96 -0.52 -4.28
N SER A 481 -3.23 0.58 -4.46
CA SER A 481 -3.74 1.94 -4.32
C SER A 481 -4.17 2.47 -5.68
N SER A 482 -5.38 3.04 -5.76
CA SER A 482 -5.87 3.70 -6.97
C SER A 482 -5.04 4.93 -7.36
N VAL A 483 -4.24 5.48 -6.43
CA VAL A 483 -3.36 6.64 -6.64
C VAL A 483 -1.86 6.26 -6.69
N GLY A 484 -1.54 4.96 -6.67
CA GLY A 484 -0.17 4.47 -6.52
C GLY A 484 0.40 4.68 -5.11
N ARG A 485 1.70 4.41 -4.93
CA ARG A 485 2.44 4.64 -3.66
C ARG A 485 3.32 5.91 -3.70
N ILE A 486 2.97 6.85 -4.59
CA ILE A 486 3.76 8.05 -4.88
C ILE A 486 3.75 9.03 -3.68
N PHE A 487 2.67 9.02 -2.89
CA PHE A 487 2.56 9.81 -1.67
C PHE A 487 2.79 8.91 -0.46
N LYS A 488 3.88 9.13 0.29
CA LYS A 488 4.13 8.44 1.57
C LYS A 488 2.96 8.57 2.55
N ASN A 489 2.21 9.68 2.46
CA ASN A 489 1.22 10.10 3.45
C ASN A 489 -0.24 9.85 3.04
N LEU A 490 -0.50 9.39 1.81
CA LEU A 490 -1.84 9.07 1.33
C LEU A 490 -1.83 7.69 0.69
N LYS A 491 -1.85 6.67 1.55
CA LYS A 491 -2.09 5.29 1.15
C LYS A 491 -3.60 5.07 1.19
N LEU A 492 -4.27 5.17 0.03
CA LEU A 492 -5.68 4.81 -0.10
C LEU A 492 -5.76 3.51 -0.89
N PHE A 493 -5.74 2.40 -0.17
CA PHE A 493 -5.88 1.08 -0.78
C PHE A 493 -7.36 0.72 -1.01
N THR A 494 -7.66 0.27 -2.21
CA THR A 494 -9.03 -0.02 -2.69
C THR A 494 -9.19 -1.46 -3.18
N SER A 495 -8.10 -2.18 -3.33
CA SER A 495 -8.06 -3.56 -3.80
C SER A 495 -6.81 -4.26 -3.29
N SER A 496 -6.77 -5.58 -3.38
CA SER A 496 -5.64 -6.38 -2.92
C SER A 496 -5.41 -7.61 -3.79
N GLU A 497 -4.20 -8.16 -3.70
CA GLU A 497 -3.81 -9.46 -4.25
C GLU A 497 -3.01 -10.19 -3.17
N ILE A 498 -3.05 -11.53 -3.19
CA ILE A 498 -2.25 -12.38 -2.30
C ILE A 498 -1.26 -13.13 -3.18
N TYR A 499 -0.02 -13.21 -2.73
CA TYR A 499 1.07 -13.89 -3.42
C TYR A 499 1.59 -15.03 -2.57
N ASN A 500 1.89 -16.16 -3.20
CA ASN A 500 2.78 -17.19 -2.67
C ASN A 500 4.11 -17.09 -3.40
N LEU A 501 5.17 -16.83 -2.66
CA LEU A 501 6.51 -16.65 -3.17
C LEU A 501 7.46 -17.69 -2.59
N GLU A 502 8.41 -18.17 -3.38
CA GLU A 502 9.44 -19.12 -2.93
C GLU A 502 10.83 -18.54 -3.20
N TRP A 503 11.79 -18.83 -2.32
CA TRP A 503 13.17 -18.45 -2.51
C TRP A 503 13.91 -19.45 -3.40
N ASP A 504 14.37 -19.02 -4.58
CA ASP A 504 15.04 -19.89 -5.57
C ASP A 504 16.59 -19.89 -5.45
N GLY A 505 17.14 -19.14 -4.50
CA GLY A 505 18.59 -18.95 -4.31
C GLY A 505 19.14 -17.62 -4.84
N LEU A 506 18.42 -16.96 -5.76
CA LEU A 506 18.79 -15.67 -6.33
C LEU A 506 17.77 -14.57 -5.97
N GLY A 507 16.50 -14.93 -5.85
CA GLY A 507 15.41 -14.02 -5.53
C GLY A 507 14.15 -14.73 -5.07
N MET A 508 13.09 -13.96 -4.87
CA MET A 508 11.76 -14.49 -4.62
C MET A 508 11.04 -14.74 -5.96
N ALA A 509 10.72 -16.00 -6.25
CA ALA A 509 9.91 -16.42 -7.39
C ALA A 509 8.43 -16.45 -7.03
N GLU A 510 7.55 -16.01 -7.94
CA GLU A 510 6.09 -16.13 -7.78
C GLU A 510 5.65 -17.55 -8.15
N ASN A 511 5.12 -18.30 -7.19
CA ASN A 511 4.50 -19.59 -7.44
C ASN A 511 3.08 -19.41 -7.97
N TRP A 512 2.30 -18.60 -7.26
CA TRP A 512 0.97 -18.21 -7.69
C TRP A 512 0.55 -16.88 -7.04
N ARG A 513 -0.50 -16.27 -7.59
CA ARG A 513 -1.20 -15.14 -6.98
C ARG A 513 -2.70 -15.25 -7.18
N THR A 514 -3.47 -14.64 -6.27
CA THR A 514 -4.92 -14.54 -6.44
C THR A 514 -5.28 -13.56 -7.56
N LYS A 515 -6.52 -13.66 -8.05
CA LYS A 515 -7.12 -12.56 -8.81
C LYS A 515 -7.28 -11.35 -7.90
N ARG A 516 -7.23 -10.16 -8.49
CA ARG A 516 -7.49 -8.91 -7.79
C ARG A 516 -8.81 -8.96 -7.01
N ILE A 517 -8.72 -8.70 -5.72
CA ILE A 517 -9.82 -8.66 -4.76
C ILE A 517 -10.28 -7.21 -4.63
N ASN A 518 -11.60 -6.98 -4.61
CA ASN A 518 -12.17 -5.66 -4.37
C ASN A 518 -12.28 -5.41 -2.86
N GLY A 519 -11.55 -4.40 -2.37
CA GLY A 519 -11.30 -4.13 -0.95
C GLY A 519 -9.83 -4.27 -0.60
N TYR A 520 -9.35 -3.52 0.39
CA TYR A 520 -8.01 -3.70 0.92
C TYR A 520 -8.03 -4.70 2.06
N VAL A 521 -6.93 -5.41 2.26
CA VAL A 521 -6.77 -6.35 3.38
C VAL A 521 -6.14 -5.59 4.55
N ALA A 522 -6.83 -5.55 5.69
CA ALA A 522 -6.35 -4.86 6.89
C ALA A 522 -5.39 -5.71 7.72
N ASP A 523 -5.60 -7.02 7.74
CA ASP A 523 -4.70 -8.02 8.32
C ASP A 523 -5.06 -9.40 7.76
N TYR A 524 -4.17 -10.38 7.95
CA TYR A 524 -4.39 -11.75 7.50
C TYR A 524 -3.57 -12.76 8.31
N CYS A 525 -4.00 -14.01 8.32
CA CYS A 525 -3.29 -15.13 8.92
C CYS A 525 -3.43 -16.38 8.05
N PHE A 526 -2.66 -17.42 8.39
CA PHE A 526 -2.77 -18.75 7.80
C PHE A 526 -3.01 -19.75 8.93
N LYS A 527 -4.27 -20.02 9.23
CA LYS A 527 -4.72 -20.76 10.42
C LYS A 527 -6.05 -21.44 10.11
N ASP A 528 -6.31 -22.53 10.82
CA ASP A 528 -7.55 -23.33 10.73
C ASP A 528 -8.73 -22.53 11.28
N VAL A 529 -9.58 -21.99 10.41
CA VAL A 529 -10.68 -21.09 10.82
C VAL A 529 -12.00 -21.82 11.05
N ASP A 530 -12.16 -23.02 10.47
CA ASP A 530 -13.40 -23.78 10.55
C ASP A 530 -13.30 -25.12 11.25
N ASN A 531 -12.14 -25.37 11.86
CA ASN A 531 -11.86 -26.47 12.76
C ASN A 531 -11.89 -27.84 12.07
N ASP A 532 -11.45 -27.88 10.81
CA ASP A 532 -11.32 -29.10 10.03
C ASP A 532 -9.92 -29.75 10.13
N GLY A 533 -8.97 -29.07 10.78
CA GLY A 533 -7.60 -29.50 10.98
C GLY A 533 -6.64 -29.08 9.86
N ALA A 534 -7.10 -28.38 8.84
CA ALA A 534 -6.28 -27.76 7.81
C ALA A 534 -6.20 -26.23 8.05
N PRO A 535 -5.07 -25.57 7.73
CA PRO A 535 -4.99 -24.12 7.77
C PRO A 535 -5.39 -23.49 6.43
N GLU A 536 -6.15 -22.40 6.51
CA GLU A 536 -6.57 -21.58 5.37
C GLU A 536 -5.93 -20.20 5.38
N ILE A 537 -5.88 -19.55 4.22
CA ILE A 537 -5.56 -18.12 4.19
C ILE A 537 -6.82 -17.33 4.56
N VAL A 538 -6.76 -16.65 5.70
CA VAL A 538 -7.88 -15.86 6.22
C VAL A 538 -7.56 -14.38 6.17
N LEU A 539 -8.44 -13.60 5.55
CA LEU A 539 -8.27 -12.16 5.34
C LEU A 539 -9.33 -11.35 6.08
N ALA A 540 -8.90 -10.31 6.78
CA ALA A 540 -9.77 -9.21 7.19
C ALA A 540 -9.88 -8.20 6.03
N LEU A 541 -10.90 -8.37 5.19
CA LEU A 541 -11.13 -7.56 3.99
C LEU A 541 -12.02 -6.36 4.28
N VAL A 542 -11.51 -5.16 4.05
CA VAL A 542 -12.24 -3.89 4.18
C VAL A 542 -12.57 -3.34 2.80
N LYS A 543 -13.86 -3.22 2.51
CA LYS A 543 -14.36 -2.57 1.29
C LYS A 543 -14.44 -1.06 1.55
N SER A 544 -13.36 -0.35 1.23
CA SER A 544 -13.29 1.11 1.37
C SER A 544 -14.16 1.82 0.34
N VAL A 545 -14.77 2.95 0.72
CA VAL A 545 -14.67 4.20 -0.06
C VAL A 545 -14.99 5.43 0.82
N GLY A 546 -13.93 6.04 1.37
CA GLY A 546 -13.91 7.43 1.88
C GLY A 546 -14.55 7.68 3.24
N ALA A 547 -14.11 8.76 3.91
CA ALA A 547 -14.51 9.15 5.27
C ALA A 547 -16.01 9.47 5.48
N SER A 548 -16.84 9.36 4.44
CA SER A 548 -18.25 9.77 4.41
C SER A 548 -19.24 8.64 4.13
N ILE A 549 -18.78 7.41 3.86
CA ILE A 549 -19.62 6.21 3.74
C ILE A 549 -19.12 5.22 4.79
N GLY A 550 -20.00 4.70 5.64
CA GLY A 550 -19.60 3.78 6.72
C GLY A 550 -18.79 2.59 6.18
N SER A 551 -17.60 2.37 6.76
CA SER A 551 -16.70 1.27 6.40
C SER A 551 -17.38 -0.09 6.60
N LYS A 552 -17.14 -1.00 5.66
CA LYS A 552 -17.71 -2.35 5.66
C LYS A 552 -16.60 -3.38 5.56
N SER A 553 -16.63 -4.36 6.45
CA SER A 553 -15.63 -5.42 6.47
C SER A 553 -16.26 -6.79 6.29
N HIS A 554 -15.47 -7.73 5.80
CA HIS A 554 -15.80 -9.16 5.68
C HIS A 554 -14.56 -9.96 6.07
N ILE A 555 -14.77 -11.18 6.56
CA ILE A 555 -13.74 -12.20 6.63
C ILE A 555 -13.83 -13.03 5.35
N VAL A 556 -12.69 -13.26 4.70
CA VAL A 556 -12.58 -14.06 3.48
C VAL A 556 -11.62 -15.20 3.74
N VAL A 557 -12.01 -16.41 3.38
CA VAL A 557 -11.24 -17.64 3.62
C VAL A 557 -10.94 -18.27 2.27
N TYR A 558 -9.66 -18.53 1.99
CA TYR A 558 -9.21 -19.29 0.83
C TYR A 558 -8.67 -20.64 1.28
N GLU A 559 -9.33 -21.70 0.84
CA GLU A 559 -8.83 -23.07 0.98
C GLU A 559 -7.64 -23.27 0.04
N LEU A 560 -6.55 -23.85 0.56
CA LEU A 560 -5.44 -24.31 -0.26
C LEU A 560 -5.63 -25.80 -0.51
N GLU A 561 -5.83 -26.20 -1.77
CA GLU A 561 -5.77 -27.63 -2.13
C GLU A 561 -4.32 -28.10 -1.98
N VAL A 562 -4.03 -28.82 -0.89
CA VAL A 562 -2.75 -29.50 -0.72
C VAL A 562 -2.76 -30.70 -1.65
N SER A 563 -2.00 -30.64 -2.75
CA SER A 563 -1.73 -31.79 -3.60
C SER A 563 -1.20 -32.94 -2.73
N GLN A 564 -1.92 -34.07 -2.68
CA GLN A 564 -1.47 -35.29 -2.01
C GLN A 564 -0.33 -35.98 -2.76
#